data_AF-A0A6I8LM01-F1
#
_entry.id   AF-A0A6I8LM01-F1
#
_cell.length_a   1.000
_cell.length_b   1.000
_cell.length_c   1.000
_cell.angle_alpha   90.00
_cell.angle_beta   90.00
_cell.angle_gamma   90.00
#
_symmetry.space_group_name_H-M   'P 1'
#
loop_
_entity.id
_entity.type
_entity.pdbx_description
1 polymer ?
#
loop_
_entity_poly.entity_id
_entity_poly.type
_entity_poly.pdbx_seq_one_letter_code
_entity_poly.pdbx_strand_id
1 'polypeptide(L)' 'MNALTEPETLSELIADCALIPATLQAEDLPLPRVTAKPWQVDEACHAQVAELDAYV' A
#
# COMPACT_ATOMS: atom_id res chain seq x y z
N MET A 1 -7.69 -9.67 -24.74
CA MET A 1 -7.45 -10.49 -23.54
C MET A 1 -6.06 -10.14 -23.06
N ASN A 2 -5.94 -9.29 -22.05
CA ASN A 2 -4.65 -8.98 -21.42
C ASN A 2 -4.65 -9.74 -20.10
N ALA A 3 -4.00 -10.89 -20.07
CA ALA A 3 -3.82 -11.65 -18.84
C ALA A 3 -2.89 -10.82 -17.95
N LEU A 4 -3.43 -10.19 -16.91
CA LEU A 4 -2.64 -9.66 -15.81
C LEU A 4 -2.15 -10.85 -15.00
N THR A 5 -1.15 -11.56 -15.52
CA THR A 5 -0.33 -12.46 -14.72
C THR A 5 0.34 -11.62 -13.63
N GLU A 6 0.28 -12.10 -12.39
CA GLU A 6 1.00 -11.45 -11.31
C GLU A 6 2.51 -11.46 -11.63
N PRO A 7 3.24 -10.37 -11.37
CA PRO A 7 4.67 -10.33 -11.63
C PRO A 7 5.39 -11.30 -10.69
N GLU A 8 6.19 -12.20 -11.26
CA GLU A 8 6.93 -13.21 -10.51
C GLU A 8 8.28 -12.65 -10.01
N THR A 9 8.68 -11.48 -10.52
CA THR A 9 9.91 -10.79 -10.13
C THR A 9 9.70 -9.29 -9.89
N LEU A 10 10.56 -8.71 -9.03
CA LEU A 10 10.56 -7.26 -8.78
C LEU A 10 10.84 -6.46 -10.06
N SER A 11 11.66 -6.98 -10.98
CA SER A 11 11.96 -6.30 -12.24
C SER A 11 10.75 -6.21 -13.17
N GLU A 12 9.92 -7.26 -13.22
CA GLU A 12 8.65 -7.26 -13.97
C GLU A 12 7.67 -6.26 -13.36
N LEU A 13 7.52 -6.25 -12.03
CA LEU A 13 6.68 -5.27 -11.34
C LEU A 13 7.10 -3.82 -11.65
N ILE A 14 8.41 -3.54 -11.67
CA ILE A 14 8.94 -2.22 -12.02
C ILE A 14 8.60 -1.87 -13.49
N ALA A 15 8.74 -2.82 -14.41
CA ALA A 15 8.41 -2.61 -15.82
C ALA A 15 6.92 -2.30 -16.01
N ASP A 16 6.05 -3.01 -15.29
CA ASP A 16 4.60 -2.75 -15.31
C ASP A 16 4.27 -1.36 -14.74
N CYS A 17 4.89 -0.96 -13.63
CA CYS A 17 4.72 0.37 -13.06
C CYS A 17 5.23 1.48 -14.00
N ALA A 18 6.27 1.23 -14.80
CA ALA A 18 6.77 2.20 -15.77
C ALA A 18 5.77 2.48 -16.91
N LEU A 19 4.78 1.62 -17.12
CA LEU A 19 3.70 1.82 -18.09
C LEU A 19 2.56 2.71 -17.56
N ILE A 20 2.57 3.05 -16.26
CA ILE A 20 1.55 3.93 -15.68
C ILE A 20 1.67 5.32 -16.32
N PRO A 21 0.58 5.83 -16.96
CA PRO A 21 0.62 7.13 -17.61
C PRO A 21 1.00 8.26 -16.66
N ALA A 22 1.93 9.11 -17.09
CA ALA A 22 2.34 10.29 -16.32
C ALA A 22 1.17 11.25 -16.03
N THR A 23 0.12 11.23 -16.85
CA THR A 23 -1.11 12.01 -16.64
C THR A 23 -1.90 11.61 -15.39
N LEU A 24 -1.63 10.45 -14.80
CA LEU A 24 -2.20 10.03 -13.51
C LEU A 24 -1.37 10.51 -12.32
N GLN A 25 -0.13 10.97 -12.55
CA GLN A 25 0.67 11.63 -11.53
C GLN A 25 0.03 13.00 -11.33
N ALA A 26 -0.81 13.09 -10.31
CA ALA A 26 -1.61 14.27 -10.10
C ALA A 26 -0.72 15.47 -9.76
N GLU A 27 -0.64 16.42 -10.69
CA GLU A 27 0.15 17.65 -10.57
C GLU A 27 -0.43 18.61 -9.51
N ASP A 28 -1.69 18.41 -9.11
CA ASP A 28 -2.45 19.33 -8.24
C ASP A 28 -3.32 18.58 -7.22
N LEU A 29 -2.74 17.58 -6.53
CA LEU A 29 -3.42 16.99 -5.38
C LEU A 29 -3.53 18.05 -4.28
N PRO A 30 -4.71 18.19 -3.64
CA PRO A 30 -4.83 19.08 -2.51
C PRO A 30 -3.80 18.67 -1.45
N LEU A 31 -2.92 19.60 -1.10
CA LEU A 31 -1.94 19.39 -0.04
C LEU A 31 -2.69 18.96 1.24
N PRO A 32 -2.16 17.98 2.00
CA PRO A 32 -2.75 17.59 3.27
C PRO A 32 -2.90 18.85 4.13
N ARG A 33 -4.15 19.19 4.48
CA ARG A 33 -4.46 20.42 5.24
C ARG A 33 -3.86 20.42 6.65
N VAL A 34 -3.38 19.27 7.11
CA VAL A 34 -2.77 19.06 8.42
C VAL A 34 -1.79 17.89 8.34
N THR A 35 -0.68 18.00 9.05
CA THR A 35 0.21 16.87 9.31
C THR A 35 -0.53 15.88 10.20
N ALA A 36 -0.77 14.67 9.71
CA ALA A 36 -1.30 13.60 10.54
C ALA A 36 -0.34 13.34 11.71
N LYS A 37 -0.88 13.09 12.91
CA LYS A 37 -0.05 12.62 14.01
C LYS A 37 0.58 11.28 13.59
N PRO A 38 1.84 11.01 13.99
CA PRO A 38 2.44 9.69 13.78
C PRO A 38 1.49 8.60 14.28
N TRP A 39 1.25 7.60 13.45
CA TRP A 39 0.44 6.46 13.86
C TRP A 39 1.17 5.74 14.99
N GLN A 40 0.43 5.43 16.06
CA GLN A 40 0.93 4.65 17.18
C GLN A 40 0.00 3.47 17.39
N VAL A 41 0.60 2.28 17.50
CA VAL A 41 -0.10 1.08 17.93
C VAL A 41 -0.23 1.18 19.44
N ASP A 42 -1.47 1.24 19.92
CA ASP A 42 -1.77 1.18 21.35
C ASP A 42 -2.07 -0.26 21.79
N GLU A 43 -2.18 -0.43 23.10
CA GLU A 43 -2.46 -1.75 23.69
C GLU A 43 -3.81 -2.31 23.22
N ALA A 44 -4.79 -1.44 22.92
CA ALA A 44 -6.09 -1.86 22.43
C ALA A 44 -5.99 -2.48 21.02
N CYS A 45 -5.11 -1.95 20.17
CA CYS A 45 -4.81 -2.52 18.86
C CYS A 45 -4.05 -3.85 19.00
N HIS A 46 -3.06 -3.91 19.90
CA HIS A 46 -2.31 -5.14 20.16
C HIS A 46 -3.20 -6.28 20.69
N ALA A 47 -4.12 -5.96 21.61
CA ALA A 47 -5.05 -6.93 22.19
C ALA A 47 -5.96 -7.63 21.16
N GLN A 48 -6.24 -7.00 20.01
CA GLN A 48 -7.08 -7.59 18.95
C GLN A 48 -6.41 -8.79 18.27
N VAL A 49 -5.08 -8.87 18.30
CA VAL A 49 -4.29 -9.89 17.61
C VAL A 49 -3.49 -10.77 18.57
N ALA A 50 -3.63 -10.56 19.88
CA ALA A 50 -2.85 -11.25 20.91
C ALA A 50 -3.03 -12.78 20.91
N GLU A 51 -4.17 -13.27 20.44
CA GLU A 51 -4.47 -14.71 20.37
C GLU A 51 -4.40 -15.27 18.94
N LEU A 52 -3.98 -14.45 17.96
CA LEU A 52 -3.93 -14.89 16.57
C LEU A 52 -2.94 -16.04 16.36
N ASP A 53 -1.85 -16.06 17.12
CA ASP A 53 -0.85 -17.13 17.10
C ASP A 53 -1.39 -18.47 17.66
N ALA A 54 -2.51 -18.44 18.38
CA ALA A 54 -3.18 -19.64 18.89
C ALA A 54 -4.20 -20.21 17.89
N TYR A 55 -4.44 -19.53 16.77
CA TYR A 55 -5.36 -19.97 15.72
C TYR A 55 -4.65 -20.98 14.79
N VAL A 56 -4.99 -22.27 14.92
CA VAL A 56 -4.47 -23.39 14.11
C VAL A 56 -5.41 -23.72 12.96
#